data_AF-A0A5E4HGH4-F1
#
_entry.id   AF-A0A5E4HGH4-F1
#
_cell.length_a   1.000
_cell.length_b   1.000
_cell.length_c   1.000
_cell.angle_alpha   90.00
_cell.angle_beta   90.00
_cell.angle_gamma   90.00
#
_symmetry.space_group_name_H-M   'P 1'
#
loop_
_entity.id
_entity.type
_entity.pdbx_description
1 polymer ?
#
loop_
_entity_poly.entity_id
_entity_poly.type
_entity_poly.pdbx_seq_one_letter_code
_entity_poly.pdbx_strand_id
1 'polypeptide(L)' 'MIDFNSLPLLSKIILVIGFTLGIISLIIFLRYPIILILMKYNPKYREFIKKTLVTKKPNKINSYGKYGKYGRKFKGK' A
#
# COMPACT_ATOMS: atom_id res chain seq x y z
N MET A 1 -28.99 12.04 -21.86
CA MET A 1 -28.21 10.90 -22.37
C MET A 1 -26.94 11.48 -22.97
N ILE A 2 -25.76 11.16 -22.46
CA ILE A 2 -24.51 11.69 -23.03
C ILE A 2 -24.27 10.96 -24.35
N ASP A 3 -24.29 11.69 -25.45
CA ASP A 3 -24.15 11.11 -26.78
C ASP A 3 -22.65 10.94 -27.10
N PHE A 4 -22.13 9.74 -26.83
CA PHE A 4 -20.72 9.41 -27.05
C PHE A 4 -20.34 9.37 -28.53
N ASN A 5 -21.30 9.39 -29.47
CA ASN A 5 -21.00 9.31 -30.89
C ASN A 5 -20.69 10.67 -31.52
N SER A 6 -21.20 11.76 -30.96
CA SER A 6 -20.95 13.12 -31.44
C SER A 6 -19.64 13.73 -30.95
N LEU A 7 -18.93 13.07 -30.02
CA LEU A 7 -17.67 13.60 -29.48
C LEU A 7 -16.52 13.51 -30.50
N PRO A 8 -15.69 14.57 -30.60
CA PRO A 8 -14.45 14.52 -31.34
C PRO A 8 -13.57 13.34 -30.91
N LEU A 9 -12.89 12.72 -31.88
CA LEU A 9 -12.05 11.54 -31.65
C LEU A 9 -11.05 11.74 -30.50
N LEU A 10 -10.42 12.91 -30.42
CA LEU A 10 -9.50 13.28 -29.35
C LEU A 10 -10.16 13.26 -27.96
N SER A 11 -11.37 13.80 -27.85
CA SER A 11 -12.12 13.84 -26.58
C SER A 11 -12.50 12.43 -26.11
N LYS A 12 -12.86 11.51 -27.03
CA LYS A 12 -13.12 10.10 -26.67
C LYS A 12 -11.85 9.42 -26.16
N ILE A 13 -10.71 9.64 -26.83
CA ILE A 13 -9.42 9.05 -26.44
C ILE A 13 -9.01 9.53 -25.03
N ILE A 14 -9.06 10.84 -24.78
CA ILE A 14 -8.74 11.42 -23.48
C ILE A 14 -9.69 10.91 -22.39
N LEU A 15 -10.98 10.75 -22.71
CA LEU A 15 -11.95 10.20 -21.77
C LEU A 15 -11.61 8.76 -21.37
N VAL A 16 -11.30 7.90 -22.33
CA VAL A 16 -10.94 6.49 -22.06
C VAL A 16 -9.63 6.41 -21.26
N ILE A 17 -8.62 7.21 -21.62
CA ILE A 17 -7.33 7.23 -20.93
C ILE A 17 -7.49 7.78 -19.50
N GLY A 18 -8.20 8.88 -19.32
CA GLY A 18 -8.47 9.46 -18.01
C GLY A 18 -9.27 8.52 -17.11
N PHE A 19 -10.27 7.83 -17.67
CA PHE A 19 -11.09 6.87 -16.94
C PHE A 19 -10.29 5.64 -16.51
N THR A 20 -9.48 5.08 -17.42
CA THR A 20 -8.62 3.93 -17.10
C THR A 20 -7.57 4.27 -16.04
N LEU A 21 -6.91 5.42 -16.15
CA LEU A 21 -5.98 5.91 -15.11
C LEU A 21 -6.70 6.15 -13.77
N GLY A 22 -7.91 6.71 -13.81
CA GLY A 22 -8.75 6.91 -12.63
C GLY A 22 -9.10 5.61 -11.92
N ILE A 23 -9.50 4.57 -12.66
CA ILE A 23 -9.79 3.24 -12.10
C ILE A 23 -8.53 2.63 -11.47
N ILE A 24 -7.39 2.68 -12.16
CA ILE A 24 -6.14 2.13 -11.64
C ILE A 24 -5.74 2.84 -10.34
N SER A 25 -5.85 4.16 -10.31
CA SER A 25 -5.59 4.98 -9.11
C SER A 25 -6.52 4.58 -7.96
N LEU A 26 -7.82 4.40 -8.23
CA LEU A 26 -8.80 3.97 -7.24
C LEU A 26 -8.47 2.59 -6.65
N ILE A 27 -8.08 1.63 -7.49
CA ILE A 27 -7.70 0.27 -7.06
C ILE A 27 -6.48 0.32 -6.12
N ILE A 28 -5.47 1.12 -6.45
CA ILE A 28 -4.27 1.28 -5.62
C ILE A 28 -4.63 1.94 -4.29
N PHE A 29 -5.46 2.98 -4.32
CA PHE A 29 -5.92 3.67 -3.13
C PHE A 29 -6.72 2.75 -2.20
N LEU A 30 -7.62 1.93 -2.76
CA LEU A 30 -8.44 0.96 -2.01
C LEU A 30 -7.64 -0.21 -1.44
N ARG A 31 -6.48 -0.53 -2.01
CA ARG A 31 -5.65 -1.65 -1.55
C ARG A 31 -5.30 -1.55 -0.06
N TYR A 32 -4.87 -0.38 0.40
CA TYR A 32 -4.48 -0.14 1.80
C TYR A 32 -5.64 -0.25 2.80
N PRO A 33 -6.78 0.44 2.62
CA PRO A 33 -7.92 0.31 3.53
C PRO A 33 -8.49 -1.11 3.53
N ILE A 34 -8.52 -1.82 2.39
CA ILE A 34 -8.97 -3.22 2.33
C ILE A 34 -8.09 -4.10 3.22
N ILE A 35 -6.76 -3.97 3.13
CA ILE A 35 -5.82 -4.74 3.97
C ILE A 35 -6.00 -4.39 5.47
N LEU A 36 -6.19 -3.10 5.79
CA LEU A 36 -6.45 -2.64 7.16
C LEU A 36 -7.74 -3.23 7.73
N ILE A 37 -8.82 -3.23 6.96
CA ILE A 37 -10.11 -3.82 7.33
C ILE A 37 -9.94 -5.32 7.54
N LEU A 38 -9.32 -6.04 6.61
CA LEU A 38 -9.09 -7.48 6.73
C LEU A 38 -8.25 -7.83 7.97
N MET A 39 -7.24 -7.01 8.28
CA MET A 39 -6.42 -7.18 9.48
C MET A 39 -7.19 -6.88 10.78
N LYS A 40 -8.17 -5.98 10.74
CA LYS A 40 -9.02 -5.62 11.89
C LYS A 40 -10.07 -6.70 12.20
N TYR A 41 -10.72 -7.26 11.18
CA TYR A 41 -11.84 -8.18 11.36
C TYR A 41 -11.44 -9.66 11.45
N ASN A 42 -10.31 -10.06 10.84
CA ASN A 42 -9.94 -11.47 10.75
C ASN A 42 -8.55 -11.78 11.36
N PRO A 43 -8.48 -12.48 12.51
CA PRO A 43 -7.20 -12.84 13.13
C PRO A 43 -6.38 -13.81 12.27
N LYS A 44 -7.02 -14.67 11.46
CA LYS A 44 -6.32 -15.57 10.51
C LYS A 44 -5.61 -14.77 9.41
N TYR A 45 -6.23 -13.68 8.95
CA TYR A 45 -5.62 -12.80 7.95
C TYR A 45 -4.43 -12.04 8.54
N ARG A 46 -4.51 -11.64 9.81
CA ARG A 46 -3.38 -11.03 10.54
C ARG A 46 -2.18 -11.98 10.65
N GLU A 47 -2.41 -13.26 10.95
CA GLU A 47 -1.35 -14.27 10.94
C GLU A 47 -0.76 -14.51 9.55
N PHE A 48 -1.60 -14.54 8.51
CA PHE A 48 -1.17 -14.66 7.12
C PHE A 48 -0.28 -13.49 6.68
N ILE A 49 -0.68 -12.25 6.99
CA ILE A 49 0.12 -11.04 6.75
C ILE A 49 1.46 -11.12 7.51
N LYS A 50 1.44 -11.56 8.78
CA LYS A 50 2.68 -11.71 9.57
C LYS A 50 3.63 -12.72 8.95
N LYS A 51 3.14 -13.89 8.51
CA LYS A 51 3.95 -14.92 7.84
C LYS A 51 4.54 -14.38 6.53
N THR A 52 3.72 -13.76 5.69
CA THR A 52 4.16 -13.21 4.40
C THR A 52 5.12 -12.02 4.53
N LEU A 53 4.94 -11.14 5.53
CA LEU A 53 5.87 -10.05 5.83
C LEU A 53 7.23 -10.55 6.35
N VAL A 54 7.25 -11.66 7.10
CA VAL A 54 8.50 -12.28 7.56
C VAL A 54 9.28 -12.87 6.38
N THR A 55 8.60 -13.52 5.43
CA THR A 55 9.23 -14.06 4.22
C THR A 55 9.67 -12.97 3.24
N LYS A 56 8.95 -11.84 3.20
CA LYS A 56 9.20 -10.73 2.26
C LYS A 56 10.03 -9.59 2.85
N LYS A 57 10.52 -9.71 4.09
CA LYS A 57 11.52 -8.77 4.61
C LYS A 57 12.75 -8.93 3.72
N PRO A 58 13.08 -7.98 2.82
CA PRO A 58 14.41 -7.97 2.26
C PRO A 58 15.36 -7.90 3.44
N ASN A 59 16.52 -8.52 3.31
CA ASN A 59 17.60 -8.59 4.28
C ASN A 59 18.11 -7.16 4.62
N LYS A 60 17.30 -6.33 5.29
CA LYS A 60 17.62 -5.02 5.84
C LYS A 60 17.73 -5.13 7.37
N ILE A 61 18.19 -6.29 7.82
CA ILE A 61 18.90 -6.43 9.07
C ILE A 61 20.31 -5.94 8.73
N ASN A 62 20.60 -4.65 8.95
CA ASN A 62 21.96 -4.08 9.16
C ASN A 62 22.04 -2.53 9.15
N SER A 63 20.94 -1.75 9.26
CA SER A 63 21.09 -0.28 9.37
C SER A 63 20.36 0.43 10.52
N TYR A 64 19.52 -0.26 11.30
CA TYR A 64 18.86 0.37 12.46
C TYR A 64 19.29 -0.20 13.83
N GLY A 65 20.27 -1.12 13.84
CA GLY A 65 20.84 -1.69 15.07
C GLY A 65 22.02 -0.92 15.68
N LYS A 66 22.53 0.14 15.01
CA LYS A 66 23.74 0.85 15.46
C LYS A 66 23.48 2.01 16.44
N TYR A 67 22.24 2.48 16.55
CA TYR A 67 21.88 3.64 17.40
C TYR A 67 21.24 3.26 18.75
N GLY A 68 20.92 1.99 18.98
CA GLY A 68 20.29 1.52 20.23
C GLY A 68 21.25 0.97 21.29
N LYS A 69 22.54 0.81 20.98
CA LYS A 69 23.50 0.10 21.85
C LYS A 69 24.32 0.98 22.81
N TYR A 70 24.19 2.31 22.74
CA TYR A 70 24.93 3.24 23.60
C TYR A 70 24.08 3.92 24.69
N GLY A 71 22.79 3.61 24.79
CA GLY A 71 21.86 4.24 25.75
C GLY A 71 21.73 3.55 27.11
N ARG A 72 22.42 2.44 27.37
CA ARG A 72 22.38 1.72 28.67
C ARG A 72 23.75 1.71 29.36
N LYS A 73 24.28 2.87 29.75
CA LYS A 73 25.43 2.94 30.67
C LYS A 73 25.41 4.15 31.60
N PHE A 74 24.24 4.68 31.97
CA PHE A 74 24.15 5.65 33.05
C PHE A 74 22.95 5.36 33.95
N LYS A 75 23.09 4.34 34.79
CA LYS A 75 22.35 4.23 36.05
C LYS A 75 23.11 3.31 37.01
N GLY A 76 23.96 3.93 37.82
CA GLY A 76 24.70 3.30 38.90
C GLY A 76 25.39 4.41 39.68
N LYS A 77 24.74 4.85 40.75
CA LYS A 77 25.38 5.59 41.84
C LYS A 77 26.32 4.64 42.59
#